data_AF-A0ABD5T5Y1-F1
#
_entry.id   AF-A0ABD5T5Y1-F1
#
_cell.length_a   1.000
_cell.length_b   1.000
_cell.length_c   1.000
_cell.angle_alpha   90.00
_cell.angle_beta   90.00
_cell.angle_gamma   90.00
#
_symmetry.space_group_name_H-M   'P 1'
#
loop_
_entity.id
_entity.type
_entity.pdbx_description
1 polymer ?
#
loop_
_entity_poly.entity_id
_entity_poly.type
_entity_poly.pdbx_seq_one_letter_code
_entity_poly.pdbx_strand_id
1 'polypeptide(L)'
;LGALTQVESIETALVEDRDAGDVGGTSEAGDAAAADGTEDIAETEGTDGDGSENAENAGDGSPDSKSGDEIKSIRVDVDQVDELYGLVEQLVTSRIKLRRELEALDAQSDALDELDKLASSLQDTAMDMRLIPFSQVSDSFPRLVRDISRDLDKRIDFEIEGDDVELDRTILTEMRDPLVHVLRNAVDHGIESPDEREAAGKEPTGHVRLTAER
;
A
#
# COMPACT_ATOMS: atom_id res chain seq x y z
N LEU A 1 -28.10 5.85 11.63
CA LEU A 1 -27.72 7.23 11.24
C LEU A 1 -26.52 7.11 10.33
N GLY A 2 -26.75 7.21 9.03
CA GLY A 2 -25.72 7.04 8.00
C GLY A 2 -24.96 8.33 7.78
N ALA A 3 -23.64 8.21 7.67
CA ALA A 3 -22.78 9.23 7.08
C ALA A 3 -22.24 8.64 5.77
N LEU A 4 -23.00 8.87 4.69
CA LEU A 4 -22.49 8.79 3.33
C LEU A 4 -21.66 10.06 3.12
N THR A 5 -20.34 9.92 3.08
CA THR A 5 -19.43 10.98 2.63
C THR A 5 -19.58 11.12 1.12
N GLN A 6 -20.32 12.16 0.75
CA GLN A 6 -20.49 12.64 -0.61
C GLN A 6 -19.23 13.44 -0.99
N VAL A 7 -18.40 12.90 -1.87
CA VAL A 7 -17.30 13.65 -2.50
C VAL A 7 -17.89 14.37 -3.72
N GLU A 8 -18.21 15.65 -3.56
CA GLU A 8 -18.53 16.56 -4.65
C GLU A 8 -17.23 17.08 -5.29
N SER A 9 -17.12 16.89 -6.60
CA SER A 9 -16.29 17.61 -7.59
C SER A 9 -14.75 17.59 -7.44
N ILE A 10 -14.11 16.96 -8.42
CA ILE A 10 -12.71 17.25 -8.81
C ILE A 10 -12.77 18.33 -9.89
N GLU A 11 -12.43 19.57 -9.55
CA GLU A 11 -12.15 20.63 -10.52
C GLU A 11 -10.78 20.36 -11.16
N THR A 12 -10.79 19.85 -12.39
CA THR A 12 -9.61 19.85 -13.26
C THR A 12 -9.64 21.14 -14.08
N ALA A 13 -8.79 22.09 -13.73
CA ALA A 13 -8.59 23.31 -14.50
C ALA A 13 -7.82 22.98 -15.78
N LEU A 14 -8.55 22.81 -16.88
CA LEU A 14 -8.01 22.86 -18.24
C LEU A 14 -7.78 24.33 -18.63
N VAL A 15 -6.54 24.67 -19.01
CA VAL A 15 -6.25 25.91 -19.73
C VAL A 15 -6.08 25.57 -21.20
N GLU A 16 -7.04 26.03 -22.00
CA GLU A 16 -6.97 26.07 -23.46
C GLU A 16 -6.05 27.22 -23.91
N ASP A 17 -5.21 26.98 -24.93
CA ASP A 17 -5.19 27.84 -26.11
C ASP A 17 -4.41 27.24 -27.30
N ARG A 18 -5.16 27.02 -28.40
CA ARG A 18 -4.93 27.44 -29.80
C ARG A 18 -3.74 26.91 -30.63
N ASP A 19 -4.13 26.05 -31.57
CA ASP A 19 -4.05 26.20 -33.05
C ASP A 19 -2.78 26.78 -33.67
N ALA A 20 -2.02 25.92 -34.38
CA ALA A 20 -1.45 26.24 -35.70
C ALA A 20 -0.83 24.98 -36.36
N GLY A 21 -1.28 24.67 -37.59
CA GLY A 21 -0.33 24.41 -38.69
C GLY A 21 -0.01 22.97 -39.08
N ASP A 22 -0.82 22.45 -40.00
CA ASP A 22 -0.47 21.58 -41.14
C ASP A 22 1.02 21.54 -41.53
N VAL A 23 1.64 20.34 -41.54
CA VAL A 23 2.50 19.86 -42.64
C VAL A 23 2.42 18.32 -42.71
N GLY A 24 1.92 17.81 -43.84
CA GLY A 24 1.93 16.38 -44.18
C GLY A 24 3.31 15.83 -44.57
N GLY A 25 3.44 14.50 -44.51
CA GLY A 25 4.64 13.81 -44.97
C GLY A 25 4.58 12.30 -44.74
N THR A 26 4.06 11.58 -45.73
CA THR A 26 4.03 10.13 -45.87
C THR A 26 5.41 9.46 -45.81
N SER A 27 5.51 8.30 -45.15
CA SER A 27 6.32 7.18 -45.65
C SER A 27 5.86 5.85 -45.05
N GLU A 28 5.56 4.92 -45.94
CA GLU A 28 5.16 3.54 -45.67
C GLU A 28 6.37 2.59 -45.42
N ALA A 29 6.05 1.48 -44.76
CA ALA A 29 6.47 0.09 -45.02
C ALA A 29 7.82 -0.48 -44.55
N GLY A 30 7.73 -1.71 -44.04
CA GLY A 30 8.79 -2.74 -43.88
C GLY A 30 8.81 -3.33 -42.47
N ASP A 31 7.97 -4.31 -42.10
CA ASP A 31 7.99 -5.75 -42.41
C ASP A 31 8.97 -6.61 -41.58
N ALA A 32 8.40 -7.74 -41.12
CA ALA A 32 8.99 -9.05 -40.82
C ALA A 32 9.87 -9.32 -39.57
N ALA A 33 9.26 -10.12 -38.68
CA ALA A 33 9.63 -11.52 -38.36
C ALA A 33 10.74 -11.84 -37.34
N ALA A 34 10.28 -12.41 -36.21
CA ALA A 34 10.56 -13.75 -35.67
C ALA A 34 11.98 -14.36 -35.73
N ALA A 35 12.51 -14.69 -34.54
CA ALA A 35 13.18 -15.95 -34.14
C ALA A 35 13.51 -15.83 -32.65
N ASP A 36 12.89 -16.58 -31.74
CA ASP A 36 13.20 -17.96 -31.32
C ASP A 36 14.71 -18.24 -31.13
N GLY A 37 15.08 -18.58 -29.91
CA GLY A 37 16.44 -18.77 -29.45
C GLY A 37 16.45 -19.27 -28.01
N THR A 38 16.12 -20.55 -27.86
CA THR A 38 16.24 -21.36 -26.65
C THR A 38 17.71 -21.60 -26.33
N GLU A 39 18.14 -21.28 -25.11
CA GLU A 39 19.40 -21.79 -24.54
C GLU A 39 19.12 -22.52 -23.21
N ASP A 40 19.36 -23.82 -23.30
CA ASP A 40 19.45 -24.85 -22.28
C ASP A 40 20.87 -24.81 -21.69
N ILE A 41 21.02 -24.62 -20.37
CA ILE A 41 22.26 -24.96 -19.67
C ILE A 41 21.91 -25.62 -18.33
N ALA A 42 22.49 -26.80 -18.22
CA ALA A 42 22.29 -27.83 -17.23
C ALA A 42 22.81 -27.52 -15.81
N GLU A 43 22.27 -28.33 -14.91
CA GLU A 43 22.62 -28.60 -13.53
C GLU A 43 24.13 -28.82 -13.27
N THR A 44 24.58 -28.36 -12.10
CA THR A 44 25.64 -29.03 -11.34
C THR A 44 25.27 -29.02 -9.86
N GLU A 45 24.95 -30.22 -9.34
CA GLU A 45 24.98 -30.54 -7.91
C GLU A 45 26.42 -30.81 -7.45
N GLY A 46 26.71 -30.53 -6.17
CA GLY A 46 27.97 -30.92 -5.53
C GLY A 46 28.18 -30.43 -4.09
N THR A 47 27.71 -31.26 -3.14
CA THR A 47 28.35 -31.68 -1.88
C THR A 47 28.45 -30.74 -0.65
N ASP A 48 27.55 -31.01 0.31
CA ASP A 48 27.72 -31.43 1.73
C ASP A 48 28.98 -31.12 2.57
N GLY A 49 28.68 -30.75 3.84
CA GLY A 49 29.43 -31.06 5.08
C GLY A 49 30.18 -29.90 5.74
N ASP A 50 30.30 -29.71 7.06
CA ASP A 50 29.68 -30.16 8.32
C ASP A 50 30.47 -29.43 9.45
N GLY A 51 29.90 -29.30 10.66
CA GLY A 51 30.63 -29.13 11.94
C GLY A 51 31.16 -27.73 12.28
N SER A 52 30.54 -26.93 13.15
CA SER A 52 30.54 -27.03 14.63
C SER A 52 31.93 -27.17 15.27
N GLU A 53 32.40 -26.15 15.99
CA GLU A 53 32.62 -26.20 17.45
C GLU A 53 33.30 -24.94 18.04
N ASN A 54 32.62 -24.38 19.05
CA ASN A 54 33.12 -24.05 20.40
C ASN A 54 34.05 -22.83 20.65
N ALA A 55 33.55 -21.88 21.44
CA ALA A 55 34.34 -21.00 22.30
C ALA A 55 33.55 -20.58 23.56
N GLU A 56 33.75 -21.38 24.60
CA GLU A 56 34.04 -21.03 26.00
C GLU A 56 33.11 -20.16 26.87
N ASN A 57 32.82 -20.79 28.01
CA ASN A 57 32.10 -20.43 29.22
C ASN A 57 32.98 -19.64 30.21
N ALA A 58 32.46 -18.55 30.79
CA ALA A 58 32.77 -18.12 32.17
C ALA A 58 31.80 -17.02 32.64
N GLY A 59 31.10 -17.25 33.75
CA GLY A 59 30.31 -16.18 34.42
C GLY A 59 29.29 -16.70 35.43
N ASP A 60 29.78 -17.17 36.58
CA ASP A 60 29.01 -17.41 37.79
C ASP A 60 28.33 -16.11 38.28
N GLY A 61 27.02 -16.19 38.55
CA GLY A 61 26.19 -15.11 39.05
C GLY A 61 24.88 -15.68 39.57
N SER A 62 24.75 -15.70 40.90
CA SER A 62 23.59 -16.18 41.67
C SER A 62 22.24 -15.58 41.24
N PRO A 63 21.10 -16.25 41.57
CA PRO A 63 19.82 -15.99 40.95
C PRO A 63 19.19 -14.72 41.52
N ASP A 64 19.27 -13.63 40.77
CA ASP A 64 18.47 -12.45 41.05
C ASP A 64 16.99 -12.76 40.79
N SER A 65 16.19 -12.44 41.79
CA SER A 65 14.76 -12.68 41.89
C SER A 65 14.02 -12.18 40.64
N LYS A 66 13.38 -13.13 39.93
CA LYS A 66 12.41 -12.84 38.88
C LYS A 66 11.16 -12.20 39.49
N SER A 67 11.20 -10.88 39.65
CA SER A 67 9.99 -10.07 39.61
C SER A 67 9.45 -10.18 38.19
N GLY A 68 8.23 -10.71 38.06
CA GLY A 68 7.59 -10.96 36.78
C GLY A 68 7.53 -9.69 35.94
N ASP A 69 8.30 -9.67 34.87
CA ASP A 69 8.14 -8.69 33.80
C ASP A 69 6.78 -9.00 33.15
N GLU A 70 5.78 -8.18 33.46
CA GLU A 70 4.47 -8.26 32.82
C GLU A 70 4.65 -8.14 31.31
N ILE A 71 4.20 -9.15 30.56
CA ILE A 71 4.31 -9.16 29.09
C ILE A 71 3.47 -8.00 28.55
N LYS A 72 4.12 -6.92 28.11
CA LYS A 72 3.47 -5.69 27.59
C LYS A 72 3.12 -5.76 26.11
N SER A 73 3.62 -6.74 25.37
CA SER A 73 3.39 -6.88 23.94
C SER A 73 3.34 -8.35 23.50
N ILE A 74 2.47 -8.62 22.52
CA ILE A 74 2.28 -9.93 21.91
C ILE A 74 2.44 -9.74 20.40
N ARG A 75 3.24 -10.61 19.76
CA ARG A 75 3.29 -10.70 18.30
C ARG A 75 2.24 -11.70 17.86
N VAL A 76 1.42 -11.29 16.90
CA VAL A 76 0.33 -12.09 16.34
C VAL A 76 0.58 -12.19 14.84
N ASP A 77 0.38 -13.38 14.27
CA ASP A 77 0.49 -13.57 12.83
C ASP A 77 -0.63 -12.80 12.13
N VAL A 78 -0.34 -12.19 11.00
CA VAL A 78 -1.33 -11.31 10.36
C VAL A 78 -2.57 -12.06 9.91
N ASP A 79 -2.39 -13.31 9.46
CA ASP A 79 -3.51 -14.17 9.05
C ASP A 79 -4.48 -14.45 10.22
N GLN A 80 -4.00 -14.47 11.47
CA GLN A 80 -4.86 -14.64 12.65
C GLN A 80 -5.70 -13.38 12.91
N VAL A 81 -5.14 -12.19 12.66
CA VAL A 81 -5.88 -10.92 12.78
C VAL A 81 -6.96 -10.85 11.68
N ASP A 82 -6.64 -11.27 10.47
CA ASP A 82 -7.60 -11.33 9.36
C ASP A 82 -8.72 -12.38 9.62
N GLU A 83 -8.39 -13.55 10.19
CA GLU A 83 -9.39 -14.55 10.60
C GLU A 83 -10.32 -14.00 11.69
N LEU A 84 -9.76 -13.34 12.71
CA LEU A 84 -10.54 -12.68 13.76
C LEU A 84 -11.51 -11.66 13.17
N TYR A 85 -11.03 -10.80 12.27
CA TYR A 85 -11.85 -9.80 11.61
C TYR A 85 -13.01 -10.46 10.83
N GLY A 86 -12.73 -11.54 10.09
CA GLY A 86 -13.77 -12.31 9.39
C GLY A 86 -14.82 -12.91 10.32
N LEU A 87 -14.45 -13.38 11.51
CA LEU A 87 -15.40 -13.84 12.52
C LEU A 87 -16.27 -12.70 13.05
N VAL A 88 -15.67 -11.52 13.28
CA VAL A 88 -16.41 -10.33 13.72
C VAL A 88 -17.41 -9.86 12.65
N GLU A 89 -17.05 -9.91 11.37
CA GLU A 89 -17.98 -9.61 10.27
C GLU A 89 -19.18 -10.57 10.24
N GLN A 90 -18.93 -11.88 10.46
CA GLN A 90 -19.99 -12.88 10.56
C GLN A 90 -20.90 -12.65 11.78
N LEU A 91 -20.33 -12.24 12.91
CA LEU A 91 -21.08 -11.88 14.11
C LEU A 91 -22.00 -10.68 13.84
N VAL A 92 -21.47 -9.60 13.25
CA VAL A 92 -22.24 -8.40 12.90
C VAL A 92 -23.38 -8.75 11.93
N THR A 93 -23.09 -9.58 10.93
CA THR A 93 -24.12 -10.06 9.98
C THR A 93 -25.22 -10.86 10.67
N SER A 94 -24.84 -11.79 11.56
CA SER A 94 -25.79 -12.64 12.30
C SER A 94 -26.67 -11.80 13.24
N ARG A 95 -26.09 -10.80 13.91
CA ARG A 95 -26.79 -9.83 14.73
C ARG A 95 -27.80 -9.00 13.95
N ILE A 96 -27.45 -8.49 12.76
CA ILE A 96 -28.38 -7.75 11.90
C ILE A 96 -29.56 -8.63 11.49
N LYS A 97 -29.33 -9.91 11.17
CA LYS A 97 -30.41 -10.86 10.87
C LYS A 97 -31.32 -11.08 12.08
N LEU A 98 -30.74 -11.30 13.26
CA LEU A 98 -31.49 -11.46 14.52
C LEU A 98 -32.36 -10.24 14.82
N ARG A 99 -31.84 -9.02 14.63
CA ARG A 99 -32.64 -7.79 14.78
C ARG A 99 -33.82 -7.77 13.83
N ARG A 100 -33.61 -8.06 12.54
CA ARG A 100 -34.69 -8.06 11.54
C ARG A 100 -35.77 -9.08 11.87
N GLU A 101 -35.40 -10.26 12.37
CA GLU A 101 -36.37 -11.26 12.81
C GLU A 101 -37.19 -10.78 14.02
N LEU A 102 -36.55 -10.09 14.97
CA LEU A 102 -37.24 -9.53 16.14
C LEU A 102 -38.18 -8.37 15.75
N GLU A 103 -37.73 -7.48 14.86
CA GLU A 103 -38.53 -6.38 14.31
C GLU A 103 -39.75 -6.90 13.55
N ALA A 104 -39.61 -8.00 12.80
CA ALA A 104 -40.73 -8.64 12.10
C ALA A 104 -41.80 -9.22 13.04
N LEU A 105 -41.47 -9.40 14.33
CA LEU A 105 -42.39 -9.83 15.38
C LEU A 105 -42.96 -8.65 16.19
N ASP A 106 -42.69 -7.40 15.78
CA ASP A 106 -43.00 -6.17 16.53
C ASP A 106 -42.49 -6.22 17.99
N ALA A 107 -41.39 -6.94 18.22
CA ALA A 107 -40.79 -7.14 19.52
C ALA A 107 -39.56 -6.25 19.72
N GLN A 108 -39.28 -5.90 20.98
CA GLN A 108 -38.10 -5.15 21.39
C GLN A 108 -37.33 -5.96 22.42
N SER A 109 -36.00 -5.81 22.44
CA SER A 109 -35.13 -6.52 23.37
C SER A 109 -33.95 -5.66 23.76
N ASP A 110 -33.91 -5.23 25.02
CA ASP A 110 -32.77 -4.47 25.57
C ASP A 110 -31.45 -5.29 25.47
N ALA A 111 -31.54 -6.62 25.59
CA ALA A 111 -30.39 -7.51 25.43
C ALA A 111 -29.82 -7.50 24.00
N LEU A 112 -30.68 -7.35 22.98
CA LEU A 112 -30.25 -7.21 21.59
C LEU A 112 -29.57 -5.86 21.35
N ASP A 113 -30.05 -4.80 21.99
CA ASP A 113 -29.44 -3.46 21.90
C ASP A 113 -28.09 -3.40 22.62
N GLU A 114 -27.92 -4.15 23.71
CA GLU A 114 -26.63 -4.34 24.35
C GLU A 114 -25.66 -5.14 23.46
N LEU A 115 -26.12 -6.24 22.87
CA LEU A 115 -25.34 -7.02 21.89
C LEU A 115 -24.89 -6.15 20.71
N ASP A 116 -25.70 -5.18 20.31
CA ASP A 116 -25.37 -4.21 19.27
C ASP A 116 -24.18 -3.33 19.57
N LYS A 117 -24.19 -2.77 20.78
CA LYS A 117 -23.10 -1.93 21.26
C LYS A 117 -21.81 -2.76 21.36
N LEU A 118 -21.90 -3.95 21.94
CA LEU A 118 -20.76 -4.86 22.08
C LEU A 118 -20.20 -5.29 20.73
N ALA A 119 -21.05 -5.68 19.77
CA ALA A 119 -20.62 -6.09 18.44
C ALA A 119 -20.00 -4.94 17.65
N SER A 120 -20.54 -3.72 17.79
CA SER A 120 -19.96 -2.53 17.14
C SER A 120 -18.59 -2.18 17.74
N SER A 121 -18.48 -2.16 19.07
CA SER A 121 -17.18 -1.92 19.73
C SER A 121 -16.14 -3.00 19.41
N LEU A 122 -16.57 -4.25 19.26
CA LEU A 122 -15.68 -5.35 18.83
C LEU A 122 -15.24 -5.17 17.37
N GLN A 123 -16.14 -4.72 16.50
CA GLN A 123 -15.82 -4.40 15.11
C GLN A 123 -14.81 -3.25 15.01
N ASP A 124 -15.02 -2.17 15.76
CA ASP A 124 -14.10 -1.03 15.80
C ASP A 124 -12.71 -1.48 16.29
N THR A 125 -12.67 -2.23 17.38
CA THR A 125 -11.41 -2.77 17.94
C THR A 125 -10.70 -3.70 16.94
N ALA A 126 -11.45 -4.54 16.22
CA ALA A 126 -10.89 -5.43 15.22
C ALA A 126 -10.37 -4.67 13.99
N MET A 127 -11.02 -3.57 13.58
CA MET A 127 -10.51 -2.68 12.53
C MET A 127 -9.21 -2.01 12.97
N ASP A 128 -9.13 -1.48 14.18
CA ASP A 128 -7.93 -0.82 14.70
C ASP A 128 -6.71 -1.77 14.71
N MET A 129 -6.92 -3.06 14.98
CA MET A 129 -5.86 -4.08 14.95
C MET A 129 -5.28 -4.35 13.55
N ARG A 130 -5.99 -3.99 12.48
CA ARG A 130 -5.56 -4.20 11.09
C ARG A 130 -4.76 -3.03 10.51
N LEU A 131 -4.69 -1.92 11.24
CA LEU A 131 -4.00 -0.74 10.79
C LEU A 131 -2.48 -0.99 10.73
N ILE A 132 -1.87 -0.61 9.62
CA ILE A 132 -0.43 -0.68 9.39
C ILE A 132 0.08 0.65 8.83
N PRO A 133 1.33 1.03 9.13
CA PRO A 133 1.87 2.31 8.66
C PRO A 133 2.06 2.32 7.13
N PHE A 134 1.78 3.48 6.52
CA PHE A 134 1.89 3.71 5.08
C PHE A 134 3.30 3.40 4.53
N SER A 135 4.34 3.62 5.35
CA SER A 135 5.73 3.24 5.07
C SER A 135 5.92 1.82 4.53
N GLN A 136 5.09 0.84 4.93
CA GLN A 136 5.22 -0.53 4.42
C GLN A 136 5.16 -0.63 2.90
N VAL A 137 4.44 0.27 2.22
CA VAL A 137 4.41 0.32 0.74
C VAL A 137 5.24 1.47 0.19
N SER A 138 5.24 2.62 0.88
CA SER A 138 5.85 3.85 0.39
C SER A 138 7.38 3.76 0.29
N ASP A 139 8.03 2.94 1.14
CA ASP A 139 9.49 2.72 1.18
C ASP A 139 10.08 2.33 -0.19
N SER A 140 9.26 1.71 -1.04
CA SER A 140 9.65 1.28 -2.39
C SER A 140 9.57 2.39 -3.44
N PHE A 141 8.74 3.42 -3.22
CA PHE A 141 8.45 4.46 -4.22
C PHE A 141 9.65 5.34 -4.56
N PRO A 142 10.53 5.77 -3.63
CA PRO A 142 11.71 6.54 -3.99
C PRO A 142 12.63 5.80 -4.97
N ARG A 143 12.76 4.48 -4.82
CA ARG A 143 13.54 3.66 -5.75
C ARG A 143 12.85 3.57 -7.11
N LEU A 144 11.55 3.30 -7.13
CA LEU A 144 10.74 3.26 -8.34
C LEU A 144 10.84 4.56 -9.15
N VAL A 145 10.63 5.72 -8.51
CA VAL A 145 10.69 7.02 -9.17
C VAL A 145 12.08 7.29 -9.72
N ARG A 146 13.15 6.96 -8.97
CA ARG A 146 14.54 7.08 -9.45
C ARG A 146 14.81 6.22 -10.68
N ASP A 147 14.31 4.98 -10.71
CA ASP A 147 14.50 4.06 -11.83
C ASP A 147 13.79 4.59 -13.08
N ILE A 148 12.50 4.98 -12.97
CA ILE A 148 11.74 5.56 -14.11
C ILE A 148 12.38 6.87 -14.59
N SER A 149 12.82 7.73 -13.68
CA SER A 149 13.46 9.00 -14.04
C SER A 149 14.74 8.79 -14.86
N ARG A 150 15.52 7.76 -14.52
CA ARG A 150 16.73 7.40 -15.27
C ARG A 150 16.40 6.85 -16.64
N ASP A 151 15.38 6.00 -16.74
CA ASP A 151 14.97 5.40 -18.02
C ASP A 151 14.46 6.45 -19.02
N LEU A 152 13.94 7.58 -18.51
CA LEU A 152 13.43 8.70 -19.32
C LEU A 152 14.37 9.90 -19.42
N ASP A 153 15.60 9.80 -18.88
CA ASP A 153 16.58 10.90 -18.82
C ASP A 153 16.02 12.19 -18.19
N LYS A 154 15.15 12.06 -17.18
CA LYS A 154 14.56 13.20 -16.44
C LYS A 154 15.25 13.39 -15.09
N ARG A 155 15.33 14.65 -14.63
CA ARG A 155 15.81 15.00 -13.29
C ARG A 155 14.61 15.24 -12.39
N ILE A 156 14.43 14.40 -11.38
CA ILE A 156 13.28 14.47 -10.47
C ILE A 156 13.74 14.37 -9.02
N ASP A 157 13.17 15.24 -8.21
CA ASP A 157 13.21 15.19 -6.75
C ASP A 157 11.86 14.67 -6.23
N PHE A 158 11.92 13.67 -5.35
CA PHE A 158 10.74 12.95 -4.88
C PHE A 158 10.68 12.95 -3.36
N GLU A 159 9.57 13.44 -2.83
CA GLU A 159 9.32 13.58 -1.40
C GLU A 159 8.04 12.84 -0.99
N ILE A 160 8.09 12.19 0.19
CA ILE A 160 6.94 11.55 0.83
C ILE A 160 6.69 12.24 2.16
N GLU A 161 5.44 12.61 2.41
CA GLU A 161 4.96 13.16 3.67
C GLU A 161 3.85 12.28 4.25
N GLY A 162 3.82 12.13 5.58
CA GLY A 162 2.80 11.33 6.27
C GLY A 162 3.05 9.82 6.24
N ASP A 163 4.31 9.42 6.28
CA ASP A 163 4.69 8.00 6.16
C ASP A 163 4.34 7.14 7.39
N ASP A 164 4.09 7.83 8.50
CA ASP A 164 3.61 7.31 9.77
C ASP A 164 2.08 7.16 9.84
N VAL A 165 1.34 7.62 8.82
CA VAL A 165 -0.12 7.45 8.78
C VAL A 165 -0.48 5.97 8.73
N GLU A 166 -1.36 5.54 9.63
CA GLU A 166 -1.82 4.16 9.72
C GLU A 166 -3.09 3.94 8.89
N LEU A 167 -3.10 2.90 8.05
CA LEU A 167 -4.18 2.58 7.12
C LEU A 167 -4.53 1.08 7.21
N ASP A 168 -5.77 0.72 6.87
CA ASP A 168 -6.17 -0.68 6.77
C ASP A 168 -5.29 -1.43 5.76
N ARG A 169 -4.78 -2.59 6.16
CA ARG A 169 -3.88 -3.42 5.37
C ARG A 169 -4.43 -3.80 3.99
N THR A 170 -5.71 -4.14 3.89
CA THR A 170 -6.34 -4.51 2.61
C THR A 170 -6.33 -3.30 1.69
N ILE A 171 -6.77 -2.14 2.18
CA ILE A 171 -6.74 -0.89 1.43
C ILE A 171 -5.32 -0.56 0.98
N LEU A 172 -4.33 -0.65 1.87
CA LEU A 172 -2.93 -0.34 1.56
C LEU A 172 -2.38 -1.24 0.43
N THR A 173 -2.71 -2.53 0.48
CA THR A 173 -2.25 -3.51 -0.50
C THR A 173 -2.91 -3.26 -1.87
N GLU A 174 -4.21 -2.98 -1.89
CA GLU A 174 -4.96 -2.70 -3.11
C GLU A 174 -4.58 -1.35 -3.75
N MET A 175 -4.23 -0.36 -2.92
CA MET A 175 -3.83 0.97 -3.38
C MET A 175 -2.42 1.01 -3.99
N ARG A 176 -1.57 0.02 -3.71
CA ARG A 176 -0.17 0.00 -4.16
C ARG A 176 -0.04 0.16 -5.67
N ASP A 177 -0.67 -0.71 -6.46
CA ASP A 177 -0.54 -0.70 -7.92
C ASP A 177 -1.14 0.57 -8.55
N PRO A 178 -2.33 1.06 -8.12
CA PRO A 178 -2.83 2.37 -8.51
C PRO A 178 -1.86 3.52 -8.24
N LEU A 179 -1.22 3.56 -7.05
CA LEU A 179 -0.25 4.60 -6.71
C LEU A 179 1.00 4.53 -7.59
N VAL A 180 1.50 3.33 -7.86
CA VAL A 180 2.59 3.11 -8.82
C VAL A 180 2.22 3.66 -10.20
N HIS A 181 0.99 3.41 -10.66
CA HIS A 181 0.53 3.92 -11.94
C HIS A 181 0.44 5.45 -11.96
N VAL A 182 -0.07 6.07 -10.90
CA VAL A 182 -0.12 7.54 -10.77
C VAL A 182 1.28 8.15 -10.77
N LEU A 183 2.22 7.57 -10.01
CA LEU A 183 3.61 8.03 -9.97
C LEU A 183 4.27 7.91 -11.35
N ARG A 184 4.05 6.79 -12.05
CA ARG A 184 4.54 6.63 -13.42
C ARG A 184 3.96 7.71 -14.35
N ASN A 185 2.65 7.95 -14.32
CA ASN A 185 2.04 8.99 -15.16
C ASN A 185 2.61 10.38 -14.86
N ALA A 186 2.85 10.69 -13.58
CA ALA A 186 3.46 11.95 -13.17
C ALA A 186 4.89 12.10 -13.71
N VAL A 187 5.69 11.03 -13.71
CA VAL A 187 7.06 11.06 -14.22
C VAL A 187 7.11 11.01 -15.75
N ASP A 188 6.34 10.13 -16.39
CA ASP A 188 6.35 9.88 -17.83
C ASP A 188 5.77 11.06 -18.61
N HIS A 189 4.65 11.60 -18.14
CA HIS A 189 3.89 12.62 -18.86
C HIS A 189 3.76 13.94 -18.09
N GLY A 190 3.83 13.92 -16.76
CA GLY A 190 3.64 15.12 -15.93
C GLY A 190 4.87 16.04 -15.85
N ILE A 191 6.08 15.49 -15.99
CA ILE A 191 7.34 16.26 -15.95
C ILE A 191 7.98 16.32 -17.34
N GLU A 192 8.22 17.53 -17.84
CA GLU A 192 8.94 17.77 -19.10
C GLU A 192 10.43 17.40 -18.97
N SER A 193 11.14 17.22 -20.09
CA SER A 193 12.60 16.98 -20.06
C SER A 193 13.36 18.20 -19.50
N PRO A 194 14.57 18.02 -18.94
CA PRO A 194 15.34 19.14 -18.38
C PRO A 194 15.54 20.30 -19.38
N ASP A 195 15.81 20.00 -20.64
CA ASP A 195 16.02 21.00 -21.70
C ASP A 195 14.73 21.79 -22.01
N GLU A 196 13.58 21.11 -22.07
CA GLU A 196 12.27 21.76 -22.27
C GLU A 196 11.91 22.66 -21.09
N ARG A 197 12.22 22.23 -19.86
CA ARG A 197 12.00 23.02 -18.65
C ARG A 197 12.85 24.29 -18.64
N GLU A 198 14.13 24.17 -18.97
CA GLU A 198 15.05 25.32 -19.07
C GLU A 198 14.62 26.28 -20.18
N ALA A 199 14.19 25.77 -21.33
CA ALA A 199 13.65 26.59 -22.42
C ALA A 199 12.38 27.35 -22.00
N ALA A 200 11.57 26.77 -21.12
CA ALA A 200 10.41 27.40 -20.51
C ALA A 200 10.74 28.28 -19.27
N GLY A 201 12.02 28.39 -18.88
CA GLY A 201 12.47 29.18 -17.72
C GLY A 201 12.17 28.55 -16.36
N LYS A 202 11.88 27.24 -16.32
CA LYS A 202 11.66 26.47 -15.09
C LYS A 202 12.97 25.85 -14.61
N GLU A 203 13.00 25.38 -13.36
CA GLU A 203 14.13 24.61 -12.84
C GLU A 203 14.26 23.27 -13.59
N PRO A 204 15.47 22.83 -14.01
CA PRO A 204 15.66 21.58 -14.75
C PRO A 204 15.24 20.33 -13.96
N THR A 205 15.20 20.41 -12.64
CA THR A 205 14.69 19.36 -11.77
C THR A 205 13.17 19.54 -11.60
N GLY A 206 12.40 18.48 -11.85
CA GLY A 206 10.99 18.39 -11.50
C GLY A 206 10.81 17.94 -10.05
N HIS A 207 9.73 18.36 -9.40
CA HIS A 207 9.39 17.91 -8.05
C HIS A 207 8.11 17.08 -8.09
N VAL A 208 8.14 15.91 -7.44
CA VAL A 208 6.98 15.05 -7.23
C VAL A 208 6.82 14.82 -5.74
N ARG A 209 5.65 15.16 -5.19
CA ARG A 209 5.35 14.99 -3.76
C ARG A 209 4.17 14.04 -3.60
N LEU A 210 4.32 13.06 -2.73
CA LEU A 210 3.25 12.18 -2.29
C LEU A 210 2.96 12.47 -0.82
N THR A 211 1.71 12.78 -0.51
CA THR A 211 1.29 13.14 0.85
C THR A 211 0.16 12.22 1.29
N ALA A 212 0.32 11.63 2.47
CA ALA A 212 -0.73 10.90 3.18
C ALA A 212 -1.19 11.71 4.39
N GLU A 213 -2.50 11.86 4.54
CA GLU A 213 -3.14 12.59 5.64
C GLU A 213 -4.35 11.78 6.16
N ARG A 214 -4.68 11.96 7.44
CA ARG A 214 -5.73 11.20 8.16
C ARG A 214 -7.07 11.93 8.18
#